data_AF-A0A0F9T1F4-F1
#
_entry.id   AF-A0A0F9T1F4-F1
#
_cell.length_a   1.000
_cell.length_b   1.000
_cell.length_c   1.000
_cell.angle_alpha   90.00
_cell.angle_beta   90.00
_cell.angle_gamma   90.00
#
_symmetry.space_group_name_H-M   'P 1'
#
loop_
_entity.id
_entity.type
_entity.pdbx_description
1 polymer ?
#
loop_
_entity_poly.entity_id
_entity_poly.type
_entity_poly.pdbx_seq_one_letter_code
_entity_poly.pdbx_strand_id
1 'polypeptide(L)'
;MSKMQVPIIISKTDCHRCTELKAWLKENDIKYIERDIDDENFVQELLQDKNFLATFCDADGCIVNTPAVIHKGKYWFKELWGINGLRKSEARKLFSDN
;
A
#
# COMPACT_ATOMS: atom_id res chain seq x y z
N MET A 1 -2.44 8.76 23.76
CA MET A 1 -3.17 7.70 23.02
C MET A 1 -2.88 7.90 21.54
N SER A 2 -1.87 7.21 21.02
CA SER A 2 -1.52 7.30 19.60
C SER A 2 -2.67 6.70 18.80
N LYS A 3 -3.32 7.49 17.94
CA LYS A 3 -4.29 6.98 16.98
C LYS A 3 -3.60 5.86 16.21
N MET A 4 -4.00 4.60 16.43
CA MET A 4 -3.57 3.47 15.61
C MET A 4 -3.95 3.81 14.17
N GLN A 5 -2.98 4.22 13.36
CA GLN A 5 -3.20 4.53 11.96
C GLN A 5 -3.28 3.19 11.24
N VAL A 6 -4.50 2.69 11.08
CA VAL A 6 -4.78 1.47 10.32
C VAL A 6 -4.19 1.65 8.91
N PRO A 7 -3.30 0.76 8.45
CA PRO A 7 -2.71 0.86 7.12
C PRO A 7 -3.77 0.73 6.03
N ILE A 8 -3.60 1.48 4.94
CA ILE A 8 -4.43 1.35 3.74
C ILE A 8 -3.64 0.57 2.70
N ILE A 9 -4.21 -0.49 2.18
CA ILE A 9 -3.66 -1.29 1.09
C ILE A 9 -4.38 -0.88 -0.18
N ILE A 10 -3.63 -0.26 -1.09
CA ILE A 10 -4.07 0.02 -2.45
C ILE A 10 -3.83 -1.24 -3.26
N SER A 11 -4.90 -1.84 -3.75
CA SER A 11 -4.86 -3.03 -4.60
C SER A 11 -5.63 -2.81 -5.89
N LYS A 12 -5.55 -3.78 -6.80
CA LYS A 12 -6.38 -3.82 -8.01
C LYS A 12 -6.85 -5.25 -8.25
N THR A 13 -7.86 -5.39 -9.10
CA THR A 13 -8.30 -6.71 -9.56
C THR A 13 -7.17 -7.41 -10.34
N ASP A 14 -7.08 -8.74 -10.21
CA ASP A 14 -6.05 -9.56 -10.87
C ASP A 14 -4.59 -9.17 -10.56
N CYS A 15 -4.30 -9.00 -9.27
CA CYS A 15 -2.98 -8.64 -8.77
C CYS A 15 -2.42 -9.72 -7.84
N HIS A 16 -1.53 -10.58 -8.36
CA HIS A 16 -0.93 -11.67 -7.59
C HIS A 16 -0.24 -11.18 -6.31
N ARG A 17 0.57 -10.11 -6.42
CA ARG A 17 1.25 -9.48 -5.27
C ARG A 17 0.26 -8.93 -4.25
N CYS A 18 -0.88 -8.42 -4.69
CA CYS A 18 -1.92 -7.92 -3.79
C CYS A 18 -2.50 -9.07 -2.96
N THR A 19 -2.77 -10.21 -3.59
CA THR A 19 -3.22 -11.43 -2.90
C THR A 19 -2.18 -11.92 -1.90
N GLU A 20 -0.91 -11.96 -2.29
CA GLU A 20 0.20 -12.38 -1.42
C GLU A 20 0.32 -11.49 -0.16
N LEU A 21 0.26 -10.16 -0.33
CA LEU A 21 0.32 -9.23 0.78
C LEU A 21 -0.90 -9.37 1.71
N LYS A 22 -2.11 -9.46 1.16
CA LYS A 22 -3.35 -9.63 1.95
C LYS A 22 -3.34 -10.94 2.73
N ALA A 23 -2.87 -12.03 2.12
CA ALA A 23 -2.71 -13.32 2.79
C ALA A 23 -1.76 -13.20 3.98
N TRP A 24 -0.59 -12.57 3.78
CA TRP A 24 0.37 -12.35 4.86
C TRP A 24 -0.20 -11.46 5.99
N LEU A 25 -0.91 -10.38 5.67
CA LEU A 25 -1.56 -9.52 6.67
C LEU A 25 -2.59 -10.30 7.49
N LYS A 26 -3.40 -11.13 6.83
CA LYS A 26 -4.41 -12.00 7.47
C LYS A 26 -3.75 -13.04 8.38
N GLU A 27 -2.67 -13.68 7.94
CA GLU A 27 -1.92 -14.66 8.74
C GLU A 27 -1.32 -14.06 10.03
N ASN A 28 -1.05 -12.75 10.04
CA ASN A 28 -0.45 -12.04 11.18
C ASN A 28 -1.47 -11.22 11.98
N ASP A 29 -2.78 -11.40 11.73
CA ASP A 29 -3.88 -10.65 12.38
C ASP A 29 -3.74 -9.11 12.29
N ILE A 30 -3.15 -8.62 11.19
CA ILE A 30 -2.96 -7.19 10.96
C ILE A 30 -4.21 -6.63 10.30
N LYS A 31 -4.91 -5.73 11.00
CA LYS A 31 -6.04 -4.99 10.45
C LYS A 31 -5.57 -3.97 9.41
N TYR A 32 -6.28 -3.90 8.30
CA TYR A 32 -6.02 -2.95 7.22
C TYR A 32 -7.33 -2.49 6.56
N ILE A 33 -7.26 -1.36 5.87
CA ILE A 33 -8.33 -0.87 4.99
C ILE A 33 -7.91 -1.17 3.55
N GLU A 34 -8.81 -1.75 2.77
CA GLU A 34 -8.57 -1.96 1.34
C GLU A 34 -9.16 -0.81 0.51
N ARG A 35 -8.42 -0.39 -0.51
CA ARG A 35 -8.88 0.54 -1.55
C ARG A 35 -8.48 0.00 -2.91
N ASP A 36 -9.40 0.09 -3.86
CA ASP A 36 -9.15 -0.30 -5.24
C ASP A 36 -8.60 0.90 -6.02
N ILE A 37 -7.48 0.73 -6.73
CA ILE A 37 -6.92 1.77 -7.59
C ILE A 37 -7.77 2.01 -8.84
N ASP A 38 -8.69 1.08 -9.16
CA ASP A 38 -9.62 1.21 -10.27
C ASP A 38 -10.92 1.97 -9.86
N ASP A 39 -11.08 2.32 -8.57
CA ASP A 39 -12.18 3.17 -8.10
C ASP A 39 -11.90 4.65 -8.40
N GLU A 40 -12.68 5.22 -9.32
CA GLU A 40 -12.53 6.62 -9.75
C GLU A 40 -12.58 7.62 -8.59
N ASN A 41 -13.47 7.41 -7.60
CA ASN A 41 -13.57 8.34 -6.46
C ASN A 41 -12.29 8.31 -5.63
N PHE A 42 -11.75 7.12 -5.38
CA PHE A 42 -10.50 6.95 -4.65
C PHE A 42 -9.31 7.51 -5.43
N VAL A 43 -9.27 7.34 -6.75
CA VAL A 43 -8.22 7.94 -7.60
C VAL A 43 -8.27 9.47 -7.51
N GLN A 44 -9.46 10.08 -7.55
CA GLN A 44 -9.59 11.53 -7.37
C GLN A 44 -9.11 11.99 -5.99
N GLU A 45 -9.35 11.21 -4.93
CA GLU A 45 -8.79 11.49 -3.59
C GLU A 45 -7.26 11.43 -3.60
N LEU A 46 -6.66 10.41 -4.23
CA LEU A 46 -5.20 10.27 -4.34
C LEU A 46 -4.55 11.41 -5.11
N LEU A 47 -5.18 11.87 -6.20
CA LEU A 47 -4.69 13.01 -6.99
C LEU A 47 -4.74 14.33 -6.23
N GLN A 48 -5.45 14.41 -5.09
CA GLN A 48 -5.42 15.56 -4.19
C GLN A 48 -4.35 15.43 -3.08
N ASP A 49 -3.78 14.24 -2.88
CA ASP A 49 -2.73 14.02 -1.89
C ASP A 49 -1.34 14.39 -2.45
N LYS A 50 -0.75 15.44 -1.89
CA LYS A 50 0.59 15.92 -2.26
C LYS A 50 1.69 14.86 -2.09
N ASN A 51 1.59 13.99 -1.09
CA ASN A 51 2.56 12.93 -0.86
C ASN A 51 2.44 11.83 -1.93
N PHE A 52 1.21 11.53 -2.35
CA PHE A 52 0.96 10.61 -3.45
C PHE A 52 1.54 11.15 -4.75
N LEU A 53 1.19 12.40 -5.10
CA LEU A 53 1.69 13.06 -6.30
C LEU A 53 3.23 13.08 -6.33
N ALA A 54 3.87 13.45 -5.23
CA ALA A 54 5.33 13.48 -5.15
C ALA A 54 6.01 12.10 -5.23
N THR A 55 5.28 11.02 -4.93
CA THR A 55 5.82 9.65 -4.90
C THR A 55 5.57 8.90 -6.20
N PHE A 56 4.40 9.08 -6.83
CA PHE A 56 3.92 8.26 -7.94
C PHE A 56 3.67 9.03 -9.23
N CYS A 57 3.72 10.36 -9.21
CA CYS A 57 3.45 11.17 -10.39
C CYS A 57 4.67 11.98 -10.82
N ASP A 58 4.87 12.05 -12.13
CA ASP A 58 5.86 12.90 -12.78
C ASP A 58 5.23 13.71 -13.93
N ALA A 59 6.05 14.25 -14.83
CA ALA A 59 5.59 15.05 -15.97
C ALA A 59 4.79 14.24 -17.00
N ASP A 60 4.95 12.91 -17.03
CA ASP A 60 4.33 12.02 -18.00
C ASP A 60 3.05 11.36 -17.46
N GLY A 61 2.88 11.29 -16.14
CA GLY A 61 1.65 10.87 -15.49
C GLY A 61 1.85 10.27 -14.11
N CYS A 62 0.78 9.66 -13.58
CA CYS A 62 0.80 8.95 -12.30
C CYS A 62 0.86 7.44 -12.53
N ILE A 63 1.94 6.79 -12.10
CA ILE A 63 2.09 5.33 -12.19
C ILE A 63 2.10 4.72 -10.80
N VAL A 64 0.99 4.06 -10.44
CA VAL A 64 0.89 3.30 -9.19
C VAL A 64 1.10 1.83 -9.48
N ASN A 65 2.22 1.30 -9.01
CA ASN A 65 2.39 -0.14 -8.98
C ASN A 65 1.67 -0.71 -7.76
N THR A 66 0.78 -1.68 -8.00
CA THR A 66 0.05 -2.36 -6.92
C THR A 66 0.76 -3.66 -6.51
N PRO A 67 0.64 -4.06 -5.22
CA PRO A 67 0.00 -3.33 -4.14
C PRO A 67 0.90 -2.23 -3.56
N ALA A 68 0.31 -1.07 -3.26
CA ALA A 68 0.96 0.00 -2.51
C ALA A 68 0.34 0.09 -1.10
N VAL A 69 1.13 0.48 -0.11
CA VAL A 69 0.70 0.58 1.29
C VAL A 69 0.83 2.02 1.76
N ILE A 70 -0.26 2.60 2.26
CA ILE A 70 -0.25 3.86 2.99
C ILE A 70 -0.17 3.53 4.48
N HIS A 71 0.92 3.88 5.13
CA HIS A 71 1.08 3.68 6.57
C HIS A 71 1.83 4.87 7.20
N LYS A 72 1.26 5.43 8.27
CA LYS A 72 1.80 6.60 8.98
C LYS A 72 2.09 7.80 8.03
N GLY A 73 1.21 8.03 7.06
CA GLY A 73 1.34 9.11 6.06
C GLY A 73 2.43 8.91 5.00
N LYS A 74 3.02 7.71 4.94
CA LYS A 74 4.02 7.34 3.94
C LYS A 74 3.51 6.24 3.03
N TYR A 75 3.98 6.28 1.79
CA TYR A 75 3.67 5.29 0.77
C TYR A 75 4.82 4.29 0.64
N TRP A 76 4.48 3.01 0.61
CA TRP A 76 5.42 1.90 0.50
C TRP A 76 5.03 1.02 -0.68
N PHE A 77 6.01 0.67 -1.49
CA PHE A 77 5.81 -0.25 -2.61
C PHE A 77 7.07 -1.11 -2.77
N LYS A 78 8.10 -0.55 -3.42
CA LYS A 78 9.29 -1.27 -3.86
C LYS A 78 10.04 -1.95 -2.71
N GLU A 79 10.04 -1.35 -1.52
CA GLU A 79 10.76 -1.89 -0.36
C GLU A 79 10.16 -3.21 0.14
N LEU A 80 8.85 -3.41 -0.06
CA LEU A 80 8.15 -4.62 0.36
C LEU A 80 8.38 -5.79 -0.59
N TRP A 81 8.87 -5.54 -1.81
CA TRP A 81 8.94 -6.54 -2.88
C TRP A 81 10.38 -6.90 -3.25
N GLY A 82 10.67 -8.20 -3.30
CA GLY A 82 11.90 -8.77 -3.83
C GLY A 82 11.65 -9.55 -5.12
N ILE A 83 12.72 -10.13 -5.66
CA ILE A 83 12.65 -11.04 -6.82
C ILE A 83 11.77 -12.27 -6.48
N ASN A 84 11.78 -12.69 -5.22
CA ASN A 84 11.06 -13.86 -4.73
C ASN A 84 9.68 -13.55 -4.09
N GLY A 85 9.10 -12.37 -4.36
CA GLY A 85 7.81 -11.97 -3.78
C GLY A 85 7.96 -11.07 -2.54
N LEU A 86 7.03 -11.18 -1.59
CA LEU A 86 6.94 -10.31 -0.42
C LEU A 86 8.13 -10.52 0.51
N ARG A 87 8.86 -9.44 0.81
CA ARG A 87 9.92 -9.42 1.82
C ARG A 87 9.29 -9.40 3.21
N LYS A 88 9.00 -10.58 3.75
CA LYS A 88 8.36 -10.75 5.07
C LYS A 88 9.09 -9.98 6.19
N SER A 89 10.42 -9.83 6.13
CA SER A 89 11.18 -9.02 7.09
C SER A 89 10.82 -7.54 7.05
N GLU A 90 10.66 -6.97 5.86
CA GLU A 90 10.30 -5.56 5.68
C GLU A 90 8.81 -5.34 6.01
N ALA A 91 7.95 -6.28 5.62
CA ALA A 91 6.54 -6.25 6.03
C ALA A 91 6.40 -6.27 7.56
N ARG A 92 7.14 -7.14 8.26
CA ARG A 92 7.17 -7.13 9.74
C ARG A 92 7.62 -5.78 10.28
N LYS A 93 8.75 -5.22 9.81
CA LYS A 93 9.20 -3.89 10.27
C LYS A 93 8.15 -2.81 10.06
N LEU A 94 7.43 -2.86 8.95
CA LEU A 94 6.40 -1.88 8.61
C LEU A 94 5.17 -1.98 9.53
N PHE A 95 4.74 -3.20 9.85
CA PHE A 95 3.47 -3.44 10.56
C PHE A 95 3.62 -3.85 12.04
N SER A 96 4.83 -4.19 12.51
CA SER A 96 5.13 -4.56 13.90
C SER A 96 5.45 -3.37 14.80
N ASP A 97 5.45 -2.15 14.27
CA ASP A 97 5.72 -0.91 15.00
C ASP A 97 4.45 -0.42 15.75
N ASN A 98 3.85 -1.35 16.50
CA ASN A 98 2.68 -1.20 17.39
C ASN A 98 3.10 -1.19 18.85
#